data_AF-A0A1B6FSW4-F1
#
_entry.id   AF-A0A1B6FSW4-F1
#
_cell.length_a   1.000
_cell.length_b   1.000
_cell.length_c   1.000
_cell.angle_alpha   90.00
_cell.angle_beta   90.00
_cell.angle_gamma   90.00
#
_symmetry.space_group_name_H-M   'P 1'
#
loop_
_entity.id
_entity.type
_entity.pdbx_description
1 polymer ?
#
loop_
_entity_poly.entity_id
_entity_poly.type
_entity_poly.pdbx_seq_one_letter_code
_entity_poly.pdbx_strand_id
1 'polypeptide(L)'
;MSKIDDFGLSIIKELRPDDEMKFMENFDPEKSKREQRKLSRKISNVTKRSTVYDDKGLHLKTGRDLCDCLNANCEGCFFSCPKCRSFKCGQECRQNRRWMYESYHVQGTDKVVNNQYLDR
;
A
#
# COMPACT_ATOMS: atom_id res chain seq x y z
N MET A 1 38.15 28.99 62.40
CA MET A 1 37.28 28.09 61.63
C MET A 1 36.52 28.93 60.61
N SER A 2 36.94 28.84 59.34
CA SER A 2 36.51 29.71 58.26
C SER A 2 35.53 29.00 57.32
N LYS A 3 34.32 29.58 57.24
CA LYS A 3 33.47 29.79 56.06
C LYS A 3 33.24 28.56 55.16
N ILE A 4 32.06 27.96 55.34
CA ILE A 4 31.42 27.12 54.33
C ILE A 4 30.94 28.05 53.22
N ASP A 5 31.25 27.67 51.99
CA ASP A 5 31.28 28.43 50.76
C ASP A 5 29.89 28.47 50.08
N ASP A 6 29.36 29.69 49.96
CA ASP A 6 28.04 30.06 49.40
C ASP A 6 27.85 29.76 47.90
N PHE A 7 28.77 29.03 47.26
CA PHE A 7 28.76 28.84 45.80
C PHE A 7 27.92 27.65 45.32
N GLY A 8 27.61 26.70 46.22
CA GLY A 8 26.92 25.45 45.86
C GLY A 8 25.38 25.53 45.83
N LEU A 9 24.78 26.58 46.41
CA LEU A 9 23.32 26.68 46.58
C LEU A 9 22.62 27.47 45.46
N SER A 10 23.38 28.06 44.54
CA SER A 10 22.84 28.83 43.40
C SER A 10 22.56 27.97 42.17
N ILE A 11 23.28 26.86 41.98
CA ILE A 11 23.09 25.95 40.83
C ILE A 11 21.81 25.10 40.99
N ILE A 12 21.38 24.81 42.22
CA ILE A 12 20.23 23.92 42.50
C ILE A 12 18.90 24.70 42.57
N LYS A 13 18.92 26.03 42.41
CA LYS A 13 17.71 26.87 42.47
C LYS A 13 16.98 27.05 41.14
N GLU A 14 17.31 26.26 40.12
CA GLU A 14 16.76 26.42 38.77
C GLU A 14 16.18 25.14 38.15
N LEU A 15 15.57 24.29 38.98
CA LEU A 15 14.63 23.28 38.50
C LEU A 15 13.32 23.46 39.27
N ARG A 16 12.40 24.20 38.66
CA ARG A 16 11.02 24.32 39.14
C ARG A 16 10.33 22.96 38.96
N PRO A 17 9.73 22.37 40.01
CA PRO A 17 9.03 21.08 39.93
C PRO A 17 7.91 21.05 38.88
N ASP A 18 7.34 22.21 38.58
CA ASP A 18 6.19 22.35 37.67
C ASP A 18 6.57 22.29 36.18
N ASP A 19 7.87 22.38 35.84
CA ASP A 19 8.34 22.30 34.44
C ASP A 19 8.56 20.84 33.97
N GLU A 20 8.58 19.86 34.87
CA GLU A 20 8.85 18.44 34.52
C GLU A 20 7.71 17.77 33.75
N MET A 21 6.45 18.18 33.94
CA MET A 21 5.30 17.58 33.26
C MET A 21 4.89 18.29 31.96
N LYS A 22 5.39 19.50 31.72
CA LYS A 22 5.06 20.29 30.52
C LYS A 22 5.55 19.63 29.23
N PHE A 23 6.63 18.85 29.31
CA PHE A 23 7.15 18.08 28.18
C PHE A 23 6.20 16.94 27.74
N MET A 24 5.42 16.36 28.67
CA MET A 24 4.48 15.27 28.39
C MET A 24 3.05 15.73 28.12
N GLU A 25 2.75 17.01 28.37
CA GLU A 25 1.39 17.57 28.32
C GLU A 25 0.72 17.41 26.94
N ASN A 26 1.53 17.36 25.87
CA ASN A 26 1.08 17.14 24.50
C ASN A 26 1.64 15.84 23.88
N PHE A 27 2.17 14.93 24.71
CA PHE A 27 2.69 13.66 24.22
C PHE A 27 1.54 12.70 23.89
N ASP A 28 1.18 12.67 22.62
CA ASP A 28 0.26 11.69 22.05
C ASP A 28 1.07 10.54 21.43
N PRO A 29 1.05 9.33 22.01
CA PRO A 29 1.77 8.17 21.50
C PRO A 29 1.40 7.83 20.05
N GLU A 30 0.14 8.03 19.66
CA GLU A 30 -0.38 7.71 18.33
C GLU A 30 0.10 8.70 17.27
N LYS A 31 0.38 9.95 17.65
CA LYS A 31 0.85 11.01 16.74
C LYS A 31 2.36 11.18 16.74
N SER A 32 3.10 10.34 17.47
CA SER A 32 4.56 10.47 17.53
C SER A 32 5.20 10.40 16.14
N LYS A 33 6.33 11.11 15.94
CA LYS A 33 7.12 11.04 14.69
C LYS A 33 7.47 9.59 14.31
N ARG A 34 7.63 8.71 15.31
CA ARG A 34 7.86 7.28 15.10
C ARG A 34 6.64 6.58 14.49
N GLU A 35 5.45 6.81 15.05
CA GLU A 35 4.21 6.23 14.53
C GLU A 35 3.89 6.80 13.14
N GLN A 36 4.10 8.09 12.90
CA GLN A 36 3.99 8.69 11.55
C GLN A 36 4.91 7.98 10.55
N ARG A 37 6.19 7.74 10.89
CA ARG A 37 7.13 6.99 10.02
C ARG A 37 6.70 5.55 9.79
N LYS A 38 6.06 4.89 10.76
CA LYS A 38 5.52 3.52 10.56
C LYS A 38 4.34 3.56 9.59
N LEU A 39 3.43 4.52 9.73
CA LEU A 39 2.29 4.69 8.84
C LEU A 39 2.74 4.97 7.40
N SER A 40 3.66 5.92 7.19
CA SER A 40 4.19 6.23 5.86
C SER A 40 4.91 5.04 5.21
N ARG A 41 5.61 4.21 5.99
CA ARG A 41 6.20 2.96 5.48
C ARG A 41 5.15 1.94 5.07
N LYS A 42 4.04 1.81 5.81
CA LYS A 42 2.92 0.94 5.39
C LYS A 42 2.30 1.44 4.08
N ILE A 43 2.00 2.73 3.99
CA ILE A 43 1.39 3.34 2.80
C ILE A 43 2.32 3.22 1.58
N SER A 44 3.60 3.56 1.72
CA SER A 44 4.57 3.43 0.62
C SER A 44 4.79 1.99 0.16
N ASN A 45 4.70 1.00 1.05
CA ASN A 45 4.77 -0.41 0.68
C ASN A 45 3.51 -0.89 -0.05
N VAL A 46 2.34 -0.33 0.26
CA VAL A 46 1.10 -0.59 -0.48
C VAL A 46 1.18 0.04 -1.87
N THR A 47 1.65 1.28 -2.01
CA THR A 47 1.77 1.95 -3.31
C THR A 47 2.87 1.32 -4.20
N LYS A 48 3.97 0.83 -3.64
CA LYS A 48 5.01 0.07 -4.37
C LYS A 48 4.53 -1.30 -4.85
N ARG A 49 3.42 -1.81 -4.33
CA ARG A 49 2.78 -3.06 -4.76
C ARG A 49 1.50 -2.76 -5.54
N SER A 50 1.54 -1.83 -6.49
CA SER A 50 0.37 -1.54 -7.32
C SER A 50 -0.13 -2.84 -7.96
N THR A 51 -1.39 -3.14 -7.67
CA THR A 51 -2.12 -4.15 -8.41
C THR A 51 -2.53 -3.55 -9.74
N VAL A 52 -2.80 -4.41 -10.73
CA VAL A 52 -3.39 -3.99 -12.00
C VAL A 52 -4.92 -4.08 -11.94
N TYR A 53 -5.42 -4.95 -11.08
CA TYR A 53 -6.84 -5.15 -10.83
C TYR A 53 -7.20 -4.86 -9.36
N ASP A 54 -8.44 -4.45 -9.13
CA ASP A 54 -9.01 -4.27 -7.80
C ASP A 54 -9.45 -5.61 -7.16
N ASP A 55 -10.08 -5.54 -5.99
CA ASP A 55 -10.59 -6.68 -5.25
C ASP A 55 -11.79 -7.36 -5.92
N LYS A 56 -12.44 -6.72 -6.89
CA LYS A 56 -13.53 -7.26 -7.71
C LYS A 56 -13.03 -7.84 -9.05
N GLY A 57 -11.77 -7.61 -9.39
CA GLY A 57 -11.17 -8.04 -10.65
C GLY A 57 -11.39 -7.05 -11.80
N LEU A 58 -11.74 -5.80 -11.50
CA LEU A 58 -11.82 -4.70 -12.47
C LEU A 58 -10.43 -4.11 -12.68
N HIS A 59 -10.11 -3.81 -13.93
CA HIS A 59 -8.83 -3.21 -14.29
C HIS A 59 -8.76 -1.76 -13.77
N LEU A 60 -7.78 -1.44 -12.93
CA LEU A 60 -7.75 -0.19 -12.18
C LEU A 60 -7.65 1.06 -13.06
N LYS A 61 -6.86 1.00 -14.15
CA LYS A 61 -6.66 2.18 -15.02
C LYS A 61 -7.90 2.50 -15.87
N THR A 62 -8.70 1.50 -16.24
CA THR A 62 -9.85 1.68 -17.16
C THR A 62 -11.20 1.51 -16.49
N GLY A 63 -11.25 0.94 -15.29
CA GLY A 63 -12.47 0.59 -14.57
C GLY A 63 -13.28 -0.55 -15.21
N ARG A 64 -12.72 -1.29 -16.17
CA ARG A 64 -13.44 -2.32 -16.95
C ARG A 64 -13.19 -3.73 -16.43
N ASP A 65 -14.20 -4.59 -16.53
CA ASP A 65 -14.09 -6.03 -16.25
C ASP A 65 -13.51 -6.80 -17.44
N LEU A 66 -12.20 -6.67 -17.65
CA LEU A 66 -11.49 -7.27 -18.78
C LEU A 66 -11.22 -8.76 -18.55
N CYS A 67 -11.48 -9.58 -19.57
CA CYS A 67 -10.97 -10.95 -19.63
C CYS A 67 -9.51 -10.95 -20.08
N ASP A 68 -8.76 -12.00 -19.74
CA ASP A 68 -7.36 -12.19 -20.16
C ASP A 68 -7.21 -12.31 -21.70
N CYS A 69 -8.31 -12.56 -22.44
CA CYS A 69 -8.35 -12.49 -23.90
C CYS A 69 -8.51 -11.06 -24.46
N LEU A 70 -8.45 -10.02 -23.62
CA LEU A 70 -8.46 -8.59 -23.98
C LEU A 70 -9.75 -8.06 -24.64
N ASN A 71 -10.76 -8.92 -24.81
CA ASN A 71 -12.08 -8.53 -25.31
C ASN A 71 -12.96 -8.03 -24.15
N ALA A 72 -13.39 -6.77 -24.21
CA ALA A 72 -14.22 -6.14 -23.19
C ALA A 72 -15.63 -6.75 -23.09
N ASN A 73 -16.12 -7.34 -24.18
CA ASN A 73 -17.46 -7.97 -24.26
C ASN A 73 -17.37 -9.49 -24.08
N CYS A 74 -16.23 -10.03 -23.65
CA CYS A 74 -16.09 -11.45 -23.38
C CYS A 74 -16.97 -11.86 -22.21
N GLU A 75 -17.73 -12.95 -22.34
CA GLU A 75 -18.48 -13.54 -21.22
C GLU A 75 -17.57 -14.35 -20.28
N GLY A 76 -16.49 -14.92 -20.84
CA GLY A 76 -15.46 -15.68 -20.13
C GLY A 76 -14.75 -16.63 -21.08
N CYS A 77 -13.45 -16.86 -20.87
CA CYS A 77 -12.66 -17.82 -21.66
C CYS A 77 -12.38 -19.13 -20.93
N PHE A 78 -12.60 -19.15 -19.62
CA PHE A 78 -12.22 -20.25 -18.74
C PHE A 78 -13.41 -20.70 -17.89
N PHE A 79 -13.25 -21.84 -17.23
CA PHE A 79 -14.19 -22.27 -16.21
C PHE A 79 -14.26 -21.29 -15.04
N SER A 80 -15.33 -21.40 -14.24
CA SER A 80 -15.54 -20.52 -13.10
C SER A 80 -14.34 -20.55 -12.15
N CYS A 81 -13.79 -19.39 -11.84
CA CYS A 81 -12.68 -19.26 -10.91
C CYS A 81 -13.07 -19.81 -9.52
N PRO A 82 -12.26 -20.67 -8.88
CA PRO A 82 -12.57 -21.20 -7.55
C PRO A 82 -12.55 -20.12 -6.45
N LYS A 83 -11.88 -18.97 -6.70
CA LYS A 83 -11.77 -17.86 -5.73
C LYS A 83 -12.93 -16.87 -5.85
N CYS A 84 -13.19 -16.35 -7.06
CA CYS A 84 -14.16 -15.27 -7.28
C CYS A 84 -15.38 -15.67 -8.11
N ARG A 85 -15.45 -16.92 -8.58
CA ARG A 85 -16.53 -17.49 -9.42
C ARG A 85 -16.70 -16.86 -10.81
N SER A 86 -15.88 -15.87 -11.17
CA SER A 86 -15.84 -15.30 -12.54
C SER A 86 -15.30 -16.30 -13.56
N PHE A 87 -15.88 -16.32 -14.76
CA PHE A 87 -15.40 -17.10 -15.92
C PHE A 87 -14.31 -16.41 -16.74
N LYS A 88 -13.96 -15.17 -16.37
CA LYS A 88 -12.97 -14.36 -17.09
C LYS A 88 -11.53 -14.57 -16.58
N CYS A 89 -11.36 -15.26 -15.44
CA CYS A 89 -10.03 -15.45 -14.86
C CYS A 89 -9.29 -16.53 -15.64
N GLY A 90 -8.03 -16.29 -15.99
CA GLY A 90 -7.15 -17.35 -16.48
C GLY A 90 -6.68 -18.32 -15.39
N GLN A 91 -5.42 -18.72 -15.47
CA GLN A 91 -4.80 -19.66 -14.51
C GLN A 91 -4.75 -19.09 -13.08
N GLU A 92 -4.59 -17.78 -12.94
CA GLU A 92 -4.65 -17.10 -11.65
C GLU A 92 -5.98 -16.34 -11.50
N CYS A 93 -6.37 -15.95 -10.29
CA CYS A 93 -7.50 -15.04 -10.13
C CYS A 93 -7.09 -13.61 -10.54
N ARG A 94 -8.01 -12.83 -11.13
CA ARG A 94 -7.77 -11.41 -11.41
C ARG A 94 -7.84 -10.52 -10.18
N GLN A 95 -8.60 -10.88 -9.16
CA GLN A 95 -8.75 -10.04 -7.95
C GLN A 95 -7.39 -9.74 -7.31
N ASN A 96 -7.07 -8.45 -7.16
CA ASN A 96 -5.80 -7.94 -6.64
C ASN A 96 -4.55 -8.45 -7.39
N ARG A 97 -4.70 -8.91 -8.64
CA ARG A 97 -3.58 -9.37 -9.45
C ARG A 97 -2.70 -8.19 -9.85
N ARG A 98 -1.38 -8.39 -9.84
CA ARG A 98 -0.36 -7.35 -10.07
C ARG A 98 0.24 -7.34 -11.48
N TRP A 99 -0.28 -8.17 -12.38
CA TRP A 99 0.26 -8.34 -13.72
C TRP A 99 -0.87 -8.58 -14.72
N MET A 100 -0.57 -8.37 -15.99
CA MET A 100 -1.41 -8.75 -17.14
C MET A 100 -0.56 -9.47 -18.17
N TYR A 101 -1.20 -10.28 -19.00
CA TYR A 101 -0.53 -10.85 -20.17
C TYR A 101 -0.09 -9.73 -21.11
N GLU A 102 1.11 -9.87 -21.67
CA GLU A 102 1.62 -8.95 -22.68
C GLU A 102 0.97 -9.19 -24.05
N SER A 103 0.80 -10.45 -24.41
CA SER A 103 0.15 -10.88 -25.63
C SER A 103 -0.38 -12.30 -25.48
N TYR A 104 -1.21 -12.74 -26.44
CA TYR A 104 -1.64 -14.13 -26.55
C TYR A 104 -1.71 -14.58 -28.01
N HIS A 105 -1.55 -15.88 -28.22
CA HIS A 105 -1.68 -16.53 -29.52
C HIS A 105 -3.09 -17.07 -29.69
N VAL A 106 -3.67 -16.87 -30.89
CA VAL A 106 -4.97 -17.47 -31.23
C VAL A 106 -4.73 -18.88 -31.76
N GLN A 107 -5.26 -19.87 -31.04
CA GLN A 107 -5.09 -21.28 -31.39
C GLN A 107 -5.55 -21.56 -32.83
N GLY A 108 -4.76 -22.35 -33.57
CA GLY A 108 -5.05 -22.71 -34.95
C GLY A 108 -4.74 -21.61 -35.97
N THR A 109 -4.07 -20.52 -35.56
CA THR A 109 -3.65 -19.43 -36.45
C THR A 109 -2.27 -18.90 -36.04
N ASP A 110 -1.61 -18.16 -36.94
CA ASP A 110 -0.36 -17.43 -36.63
C ASP A 110 -0.61 -16.04 -36.01
N LYS A 111 -1.86 -15.74 -35.61
CA LYS A 111 -2.23 -14.43 -35.11
C LYS A 111 -1.78 -14.24 -33.66
N VAL A 112 -1.04 -13.17 -33.42
CA VAL A 112 -0.67 -12.67 -32.09
C VAL A 112 -1.49 -11.42 -31.76
N VAL A 113 -2.09 -11.40 -30.58
CA VAL A 113 -2.85 -10.24 -30.08
C VAL A 113 -2.08 -9.62 -28.93
N ASN A 114 -1.72 -8.35 -29.05
CA ASN A 114 -0.99 -7.61 -28.03
C ASN A 114 -1.94 -6.87 -27.07
N ASN A 115 -1.53 -6.77 -25.81
CA ASN A 115 -2.31 -6.10 -24.78
C ASN A 115 -2.27 -4.58 -24.91
N GLN A 116 -3.36 -4.02 -25.44
CA GLN A 116 -3.58 -2.59 -25.57
C GLN A 116 -3.78 -1.84 -24.24
N TYR A 117 -3.91 -2.56 -23.12
CA TYR A 117 -4.11 -2.00 -21.79
C TYR A 117 -2.85 -1.96 -20.93
N LEU A 118 -1.73 -2.50 -21.41
CA LEU A 118 -0.46 -2.35 -20.72
C LEU A 118 0.01 -0.90 -20.73
N ASP A 119 0.47 -0.43 -19.57
CA ASP A 119 1.22 0.82 -19.45
C ASP A 119 2.60 0.60 -20.08
N ARG A 120 2.86 1.25 -21.21
CA ARG A 120 4.19 1.32 -21.83
C ARG A 120 4.96 2.50 -21.28
#